data_AF-A0AAU8Y652-F1
#
_entry.id   AF-A0AAU8Y652-F1
#
_cell.length_a   1.000
_cell.length_b   1.000
_cell.length_c   1.000
_cell.angle_alpha   90.00
_cell.angle_beta   90.00
_cell.angle_gamma   90.00
#
_symmetry.space_group_name_H-M   'P 1'
#
loop_
_entity.id
_entity.type
_entity.pdbx_description
1 polymer ?
#
loop_
_entity_poly.entity_id
_entity_poly.type
_entity_poly.pdbx_seq_one_letter_code
_entity_poly.pdbx_strand_id
1 'polypeptide(L)'
;MRWNGQFQTRHSLISTTPQIGNHEFNWVATLEAHWPAIRAELDRLLEHPEDIPAFHQISPDQKRISKGDNWKTFGLFVYGQRVDENCAICPHTAQAVSEIPGMRTAMFSILKPHYHIVPHKGPTRAVVRAHLGLIVPKDREKLWIRVDDQILHWDEGKVILFDDSYEHEVRNDTDELRAVLFIDIDRPMDKVGTAVNKLLFSLIKASPYVKQPLKNLANWHRRDKKA
;
A
#
# COMPACT_ATOMS: atom_id res chain seq x y z
N MET A 1 -4.47 -16.36 -14.76
CA MET A 1 -3.88 -15.72 -15.96
C MET A 1 -2.58 -15.06 -15.53
N ARG A 2 -1.43 -15.75 -15.66
CA ARG A 2 -0.12 -15.16 -15.34
C ARG A 2 0.25 -14.26 -16.51
N TRP A 3 -0.20 -13.00 -16.49
CA TRP A 3 0.18 -12.04 -17.51
C TRP A 3 1.69 -11.82 -17.36
N ASN A 4 2.47 -12.33 -18.31
CA ASN A 4 3.91 -12.09 -18.35
C ASN A 4 4.09 -10.58 -18.33
N GLY A 5 4.60 -10.04 -17.22
CA GLY A 5 4.88 -8.60 -17.07
C GLY A 5 5.89 -8.05 -18.10
N GLN A 6 6.32 -8.86 -19.07
CA GLN A 6 7.09 -8.50 -20.25
C GLN A 6 6.44 -7.36 -21.05
N PHE A 7 5.11 -7.34 -21.18
CA PHE A 7 4.44 -6.22 -21.86
C PHE A 7 4.65 -4.91 -21.09
N GLN A 8 4.36 -4.89 -19.79
CA GLN A 8 4.62 -3.71 -18.97
C GLN A 8 6.10 -3.34 -18.94
N THR A 9 7.00 -4.32 -18.90
CA THR A 9 8.44 -4.07 -18.94
C THR A 9 8.85 -3.37 -20.23
N ARG A 10 8.35 -3.81 -21.39
CA ARG A 10 8.67 -3.21 -22.69
C ARG A 10 8.17 -1.77 -22.85
N HIS A 11 7.05 -1.43 -22.20
CA HIS A 11 6.39 -0.14 -22.35
C HIS A 11 6.60 0.81 -21.14
N SER A 12 7.40 0.40 -20.15
CA SER A 12 7.73 1.21 -18.95
C SER A 12 8.61 2.39 -19.35
N LEU A 13 8.31 3.58 -18.81
CA LEU A 13 9.14 4.78 -18.96
C LEU A 13 10.13 4.99 -17.82
N ILE A 14 10.05 4.14 -16.80
CA ILE A 14 10.96 4.12 -15.64
C ILE A 14 11.63 2.75 -15.54
N SER A 15 12.62 2.62 -14.66
CA SER A 15 13.29 1.34 -14.43
C SER A 15 12.32 0.20 -14.07
N THR A 16 12.67 -1.01 -14.49
CA THR A 16 11.98 -2.26 -14.11
C THR A 16 12.89 -3.08 -13.20
N THR A 17 13.43 -2.42 -12.19
CA THR A 17 14.27 -3.01 -11.13
C THR A 17 13.43 -3.29 -9.88
N PRO A 18 13.86 -4.21 -8.99
CA PRO A 18 13.14 -4.49 -7.75
C PRO A 18 12.89 -3.24 -6.90
N GLN A 19 13.94 -2.47 -6.61
CA GLN A 19 13.83 -1.11 -6.06
C GLN A 19 13.76 -0.09 -7.19
N ILE A 20 12.91 0.92 -7.05
CA ILE A 20 12.77 2.04 -7.98
C ILE A 20 13.30 3.30 -7.30
N GLY A 21 14.05 4.11 -8.04
CA GLY A 21 14.63 5.34 -7.51
C GLY A 21 13.58 6.41 -7.23
N ASN A 22 13.67 7.08 -6.08
CA ASN A 22 12.73 8.16 -5.72
C ASN A 22 12.72 9.33 -6.71
N HIS A 23 13.84 9.56 -7.43
CA HIS A 23 13.96 10.61 -8.44
C HIS A 23 13.07 10.39 -9.68
N GLU A 24 12.56 9.19 -9.89
CA GLU A 24 11.58 8.88 -10.95
C GLU A 24 10.22 9.57 -10.69
N PHE A 25 10.00 10.08 -9.46
CA PHE A 25 8.71 10.61 -9.01
C PHE A 25 8.85 11.93 -8.27
N ASN A 26 8.51 13.04 -8.92
CA ASN A 26 8.64 14.39 -8.36
C ASN A 26 7.74 14.67 -7.15
N TRP A 27 6.70 13.86 -6.90
CA TRP A 27 5.79 14.02 -5.76
C TRP A 27 6.39 13.51 -4.44
N VAL A 28 7.50 12.76 -4.47
CA VAL A 28 8.08 12.12 -3.26
C VAL A 28 8.39 13.16 -2.19
N ALA A 29 9.11 14.24 -2.53
CA ALA A 29 9.49 15.26 -1.57
C ALA A 29 8.28 15.95 -0.92
N THR A 30 7.21 16.18 -1.69
CA THR A 30 5.96 16.75 -1.18
C THR A 30 5.29 15.79 -0.20
N LEU A 31 5.21 14.50 -0.52
CA LEU A 31 4.64 13.50 0.39
C LEU A 31 5.46 13.38 1.69
N GLU A 32 6.79 13.37 1.59
CA GLU A 32 7.68 13.37 2.76
C GLU A 32 7.49 14.62 3.64
N ALA A 33 7.22 15.79 3.03
CA ALA A 33 6.92 17.02 3.78
C ALA A 33 5.60 16.95 4.55
N HIS A 34 4.61 16.17 4.07
CA HIS A 34 3.35 15.93 4.78
C HIS A 34 3.45 14.87 5.87
N TRP A 35 4.57 14.16 5.98
CA TRP A 35 4.76 13.05 6.92
C TRP A 35 4.33 13.36 8.37
N PRO A 36 4.68 14.51 9.00
CA PRO A 36 4.30 14.75 10.39
C PRO A 36 2.78 14.77 10.60
N ALA A 37 2.04 15.35 9.66
CA ALA A 37 0.58 15.40 9.73
C ALA A 37 -0.04 14.01 9.51
N ILE A 38 0.47 13.26 8.53
CA ILE A 38 0.06 11.88 8.25
C ILE A 38 0.32 10.99 9.47
N ARG A 39 1.49 11.13 10.11
CA ARG A 39 1.87 10.40 11.32
C ARG A 39 0.92 10.72 12.47
N ALA A 40 0.59 11.98 12.71
CA ALA A 40 -0.35 12.37 13.76
C ALA A 40 -1.77 11.80 13.56
N GLU A 41 -2.23 11.66 12.32
CA GLU A 41 -3.52 11.00 12.04
C GLU A 41 -3.46 9.50 12.32
N LEU A 42 -2.36 8.84 11.97
CA LEU A 42 -2.13 7.44 12.33
C LEU A 42 -2.07 7.25 13.85
N ASP A 43 -1.37 8.12 14.58
CA ASP A 43 -1.24 8.00 16.03
C ASP A 43 -2.62 8.04 16.71
N ARG A 44 -3.52 8.93 16.26
CA ARG A 44 -4.92 8.96 16.73
C ARG A 44 -5.69 7.67 16.42
N LEU A 45 -5.51 7.09 15.24
CA LEU A 45 -6.13 5.80 14.91
C LEU A 45 -5.63 4.67 15.81
N LEU A 46 -4.36 4.73 16.23
CA LEU A 46 -3.74 3.74 17.09
C LEU A 46 -4.16 3.84 18.57
N GLU A 47 -4.91 4.87 18.96
CA GLU A 47 -5.60 4.92 20.27
C GLU A 47 -6.73 3.88 20.35
N HIS A 48 -7.33 3.52 19.19
CA HIS A 48 -8.40 2.53 19.05
C HIS A 48 -8.07 1.49 17.97
N PRO A 49 -7.01 0.69 18.14
CA PRO A 49 -6.53 -0.22 17.09
C PRO A 49 -7.54 -1.32 16.73
N GLU A 50 -8.51 -1.63 17.60
CA GLU A 50 -9.63 -2.53 17.37
C GLU A 50 -10.54 -2.09 16.21
N ASP A 51 -10.65 -0.78 15.96
CA ASP A 51 -11.46 -0.20 14.89
C ASP A 51 -10.78 -0.32 13.51
N ILE A 52 -9.53 -0.77 13.49
CA ILE A 52 -8.79 -1.00 12.26
C ILE A 52 -8.89 -2.48 11.89
N PRO A 53 -9.52 -2.83 10.76
CA PRO A 53 -9.69 -4.21 10.36
C PRO A 53 -8.35 -4.87 9.98
N ALA A 54 -8.25 -6.17 10.25
CA ALA A 54 -7.18 -7.00 9.70
C ALA A 54 -7.34 -7.10 8.17
N PHE A 55 -6.22 -7.16 7.44
CA PHE A 55 -6.24 -7.02 5.99
C PHE A 55 -7.13 -8.07 5.29
N HIS A 56 -7.07 -9.33 5.72
CA HIS A 56 -7.90 -10.39 5.15
C HIS A 56 -9.41 -10.25 5.44
N GLN A 57 -9.81 -9.43 6.41
CA GLN A 57 -11.22 -9.10 6.65
C GLN A 57 -11.75 -8.14 5.59
N ILE A 58 -10.87 -7.28 5.06
CA ILE A 58 -11.19 -6.38 3.95
C ILE A 58 -10.97 -7.07 2.61
N SER A 59 -9.79 -7.63 2.36
CA SER A 59 -9.41 -8.29 1.10
C SER A 59 -9.23 -9.81 1.30
N PRO A 60 -10.27 -10.64 1.04
CA PRO A 60 -10.22 -12.08 1.31
C PRO A 60 -9.13 -12.83 0.54
N ASP A 61 -8.69 -12.31 -0.60
CA ASP A 61 -7.54 -12.77 -1.38
C ASP A 61 -6.23 -12.75 -0.59
N GLN A 62 -6.13 -11.91 0.45
CA GLN A 62 -4.96 -11.82 1.33
C GLN A 62 -4.96 -12.85 2.47
N LYS A 63 -6.00 -13.69 2.61
CA LYS A 63 -6.11 -14.71 3.67
C LYS A 63 -4.93 -15.67 3.76
N ARG A 64 -4.17 -15.84 2.67
CA ARG A 64 -2.97 -16.68 2.67
C ARG A 64 -1.85 -16.08 3.53
N ILE A 65 -1.72 -14.74 3.51
CA ILE A 65 -0.56 -14.02 4.05
C ILE A 65 -0.91 -13.08 5.22
N SER A 66 -2.19 -12.76 5.43
CA SER A 66 -2.69 -12.04 6.61
C SER A 66 -3.42 -13.04 7.53
N LYS A 67 -2.94 -13.16 8.77
CA LYS A 67 -3.43 -14.10 9.79
C LYS A 67 -3.69 -13.38 11.11
N GLY A 68 -4.76 -13.80 11.79
CA GLY A 68 -5.15 -13.23 13.07
C GLY A 68 -5.26 -11.71 12.99
N ASP A 69 -4.77 -11.02 14.03
CA ASP A 69 -4.81 -9.57 14.10
C ASP A 69 -3.42 -8.93 13.85
N ASN A 70 -2.54 -9.63 13.13
CA ASN A 70 -1.13 -9.25 13.01
C ASN A 70 -0.83 -8.24 11.91
N TRP A 71 -1.73 -8.12 10.93
CA TRP A 71 -1.60 -7.18 9.82
C TRP A 71 -2.92 -6.47 9.58
N LYS A 72 -2.96 -5.21 10.02
CA LYS A 72 -4.12 -4.31 9.92
C LYS A 72 -3.94 -3.30 8.80
N THR A 73 -5.05 -2.93 8.16
CA THR A 73 -5.07 -1.95 7.07
C THR A 73 -6.22 -0.96 7.21
N PHE A 74 -5.91 0.32 7.18
CA PHE A 74 -6.91 1.40 7.16
C PHE A 74 -6.94 2.04 5.76
N GLY A 75 -7.93 1.66 4.95
CA GLY A 75 -8.01 2.04 3.53
C GLY A 75 -8.66 3.40 3.30
N LEU A 76 -7.92 4.39 2.81
CA LEU A 76 -8.45 5.69 2.40
C LEU A 76 -8.95 5.65 0.94
N PHE A 77 -8.18 4.99 0.07
CA PHE A 77 -8.51 4.79 -1.34
C PHE A 77 -8.23 3.34 -1.74
N VAL A 78 -9.13 2.74 -2.50
CA VAL A 78 -9.02 1.37 -3.02
C VAL A 78 -9.25 1.38 -4.53
N TYR A 79 -8.20 1.18 -5.33
CA TYR A 79 -8.26 1.17 -6.80
C TYR A 79 -8.99 2.39 -7.42
N GLY A 80 -8.68 3.58 -6.91
CA GLY A 80 -9.22 4.88 -7.33
C GLY A 80 -10.61 5.15 -6.77
N GLN A 81 -11.09 4.36 -5.81
CA GLN A 81 -12.34 4.60 -5.10
C GLN A 81 -12.04 5.11 -3.70
N ARG A 82 -12.50 6.33 -3.42
CA ARG A 82 -12.38 6.98 -2.11
C ARG A 82 -13.30 6.30 -1.10
N VAL A 83 -12.81 6.12 0.12
CA VAL A 83 -13.59 5.67 1.27
C VAL A 83 -13.86 6.90 2.13
N ASP A 84 -15.04 7.50 1.97
CA ASP A 84 -15.33 8.82 2.50
C ASP A 84 -15.27 8.88 4.03
N GLU A 85 -15.75 7.84 4.72
CA GLU A 85 -15.65 7.73 6.17
C GLU A 85 -14.20 7.79 6.66
N ASN A 86 -13.31 7.02 6.04
CA ASN A 86 -11.90 6.98 6.42
C ASN A 86 -11.17 8.27 6.06
N CYS A 87 -11.49 8.85 4.91
CA CYS A 87 -10.90 10.12 4.50
C CYS A 87 -11.37 11.30 5.38
N ALA A 88 -12.56 11.23 5.97
CA ALA A 88 -13.03 12.23 6.92
C ALA A 88 -12.30 12.13 8.28
N ILE A 89 -11.86 10.94 8.67
CA ILE A 89 -11.05 10.72 9.88
C ILE A 89 -9.59 11.18 9.66
N CYS A 90 -9.06 10.95 8.46
CA CYS A 90 -7.69 11.29 8.07
C CYS A 90 -7.63 12.31 6.92
N PRO A 91 -8.15 13.54 7.11
CA PRO A 91 -8.25 14.54 6.03
C PRO A 91 -6.89 14.98 5.47
N HIS A 92 -5.84 15.10 6.29
CA HIS A 92 -4.52 15.52 5.82
C HIS A 92 -3.87 14.43 4.96
N THR A 93 -3.97 13.17 5.39
CA THR A 93 -3.50 12.03 4.59
C THR A 93 -4.28 11.94 3.28
N ALA A 94 -5.61 12.08 3.34
CA ALA A 94 -6.45 12.04 2.15
C ALA A 94 -6.10 13.15 1.14
N GLN A 95 -5.81 14.36 1.63
CA GLN A 95 -5.33 15.46 0.79
C GLN A 95 -3.98 15.12 0.15
N ALA A 96 -2.97 14.77 0.95
CA ALA A 96 -1.61 14.52 0.47
C ALA A 96 -1.55 13.43 -0.60
N VAL A 97 -2.29 12.31 -0.43
CA VAL A 97 -2.29 11.24 -1.43
C VAL A 97 -3.12 11.55 -2.67
N SER A 98 -4.10 12.46 -2.58
CA SER A 98 -4.91 12.87 -3.73
C SER A 98 -4.14 13.72 -4.72
N GLU A 99 -3.05 14.36 -4.28
CA GLU A 99 -2.16 15.16 -5.13
C GLU A 99 -1.19 14.29 -5.94
N ILE A 100 -1.07 12.99 -5.63
CA ILE A 100 -0.16 12.07 -6.31
C ILE A 100 -0.75 11.64 -7.66
N PRO A 101 -0.10 11.96 -8.80
CA PRO A 101 -0.58 11.57 -10.12
C PRO A 101 -0.65 10.04 -10.26
N GLY A 102 -1.80 9.54 -10.70
CA GLY A 102 -2.00 8.11 -10.93
C GLY A 102 -2.16 7.28 -9.65
N MET A 103 -2.36 7.89 -8.47
CA MET A 103 -2.66 7.16 -7.24
C MET A 103 -3.94 6.32 -7.39
N ARG A 104 -3.81 5.04 -7.02
CA ARG A 104 -4.90 4.06 -7.06
C ARG A 104 -5.32 3.64 -5.67
N THR A 105 -4.37 3.21 -4.86
CA THR A 105 -4.65 2.69 -3.53
C THR A 105 -3.82 3.47 -2.54
N ALA A 106 -4.41 3.87 -1.42
CA ALA A 106 -3.70 4.48 -0.31
C ALA A 106 -4.30 3.96 1.00
N MET A 107 -3.45 3.41 1.87
CA MET A 107 -3.86 2.84 3.14
C MET A 107 -2.74 2.90 4.18
N PHE A 108 -3.09 3.05 5.46
CA PHE A 108 -2.14 2.71 6.51
C PHE A 108 -1.99 1.20 6.59
N SER A 109 -0.75 0.70 6.61
CA SER A 109 -0.41 -0.72 6.71
C SER A 109 0.40 -0.93 7.99
N ILE A 110 -0.22 -1.60 8.96
CA ILE A 110 0.28 -1.75 10.33
C ILE A 110 0.61 -3.22 10.55
N LEU A 111 1.88 -3.49 10.86
CA LEU A 111 2.41 -4.83 11.08
C LEU A 111 2.80 -4.98 12.55
N LYS A 112 2.24 -5.99 13.23
CA LYS A 112 2.59 -6.30 14.61
C LYS A 112 4.04 -6.80 14.75
N PRO A 113 4.59 -6.74 15.98
CA PRO A 113 5.80 -7.46 16.36
C PRO A 113 5.79 -8.92 15.89
N HIS A 114 6.97 -9.45 15.58
CA HIS A 114 7.21 -10.85 15.26
C HIS A 114 6.39 -11.45 14.12
N TYR A 115 5.85 -10.62 13.22
CA TYR A 115 5.06 -11.09 12.09
C TYR A 115 5.86 -11.15 10.79
N HIS A 116 5.71 -12.28 10.08
CA HIS A 116 6.30 -12.53 8.78
C HIS A 116 5.21 -12.61 7.71
N ILE A 117 5.23 -11.64 6.79
CA ILE A 117 4.46 -11.74 5.55
C ILE A 117 5.30 -12.59 4.60
N VAL A 118 4.90 -13.84 4.43
CA VAL A 118 5.59 -14.83 3.59
C VAL A 118 5.72 -14.38 2.13
N PRO A 119 6.66 -14.96 1.36
CA PRO A 119 6.89 -14.59 -0.04
C PRO A 119 5.62 -14.61 -0.89
N HIS A 120 5.39 -13.52 -1.62
CA HIS A 120 4.27 -13.34 -2.52
C HIS A 120 4.59 -12.35 -3.65
N LYS A 121 3.67 -12.22 -4.60
CA LYS A 121 3.79 -11.29 -5.73
C LYS A 121 2.51 -10.48 -5.87
N GLY A 122 2.68 -9.24 -6.25
CA GLY A 122 1.63 -8.36 -6.74
C GLY A 122 0.97 -8.93 -8.00
N PRO A 123 -0.29 -8.54 -8.25
CA PRO A 123 -1.05 -9.09 -9.37
C PRO A 123 -0.58 -8.57 -10.73
N THR A 124 0.10 -7.42 -10.79
CA THR A 124 0.49 -6.76 -12.05
C THR A 124 1.63 -5.77 -11.85
N ARG A 125 2.50 -5.64 -12.88
CA ARG A 125 3.52 -4.58 -12.97
C ARG A 125 2.95 -3.22 -13.42
N ALA A 126 1.64 -3.14 -13.65
CA ALA A 126 0.98 -1.90 -14.06
C ALA A 126 1.00 -0.81 -12.96
N VAL A 127 1.33 -1.20 -11.72
CA VAL A 127 1.53 -0.28 -10.60
C VAL A 127 2.97 -0.29 -10.12
N VAL A 128 3.36 0.78 -9.44
CA VAL A 128 4.53 0.86 -8.58
C VAL A 128 4.04 1.06 -7.15
N ARG A 129 4.68 0.39 -6.19
CA ARG A 129 4.34 0.51 -4.78
C ARG A 129 5.30 1.46 -4.08
N ALA A 130 4.75 2.42 -3.35
CA ALA A 130 5.47 3.31 -2.47
C ALA A 130 5.07 3.02 -1.02
N HIS A 131 6.05 3.00 -0.12
CA HIS A 131 5.84 3.01 1.33
C HIS A 131 6.51 4.26 1.91
N LEU A 132 5.73 5.14 2.54
CA LEU A 132 6.27 6.17 3.43
C LEU A 132 6.38 5.58 4.85
N GLY A 133 7.57 5.60 5.44
CA GLY A 133 7.78 5.14 6.82
C GLY A 133 7.08 6.05 7.82
N LEU A 134 6.15 5.50 8.62
CA LEU A 134 5.42 6.26 9.63
C LEU A 134 5.91 5.94 11.03
N ILE A 135 5.86 4.67 11.42
CA ILE A 135 6.43 4.13 12.67
C ILE A 135 7.45 3.08 12.28
N VAL A 136 8.72 3.34 12.59
CA VAL A 136 9.82 2.40 12.32
C VAL A 136 10.47 1.99 13.66
N PRO A 137 10.35 0.71 14.06
CA PRO A 137 11.06 0.14 15.20
C PRO A 137 12.53 0.54 15.31
N LYS A 138 13.03 0.70 16.54
CA LYS A 138 14.42 1.12 16.81
C LYS A 138 15.45 0.13 16.27
N ASP A 139 15.18 -1.16 16.45
CA ASP A 139 15.98 -2.27 15.92
C ASP A 139 15.73 -2.48 14.40
N ARG A 140 15.98 -1.42 13.61
CA ARG A 140 15.66 -1.37 12.17
C ARG A 140 16.23 -2.54 11.37
N GLU A 141 17.39 -3.07 11.74
CA GLU A 141 18.01 -4.22 11.05
C GLU A 141 17.17 -5.51 11.14
N LYS A 142 16.35 -5.66 12.18
CA LYS A 142 15.40 -6.78 12.35
C LYS A 142 14.07 -6.54 11.64
N LEU A 143 13.94 -5.41 10.94
CA LEU A 143 12.78 -5.02 10.17
C LEU A 143 13.17 -4.76 8.72
N TRP A 144 12.65 -5.57 7.82
CA TRP A 144 13.02 -5.46 6.41
C TRP A 144 11.92 -5.92 5.47
N ILE A 145 11.99 -5.43 4.23
CA ILE A 145 11.29 -6.01 3.08
C ILE A 145 12.34 -6.49 2.10
N ARG A 146 12.22 -7.75 1.67
CA ARG A 146 12.98 -8.26 0.54
C ARG A 146 12.13 -8.10 -0.70
N VAL A 147 12.69 -7.56 -1.77
CA VAL A 147 12.09 -7.48 -3.10
C VAL A 147 13.09 -8.08 -4.08
N ASP A 148 12.75 -9.26 -4.61
CA ASP A 148 13.67 -10.11 -5.38
C ASP A 148 14.97 -10.39 -4.60
N ASP A 149 16.10 -9.89 -5.08
CA ASP A 149 17.44 -9.99 -4.51
C ASP A 149 17.84 -8.80 -3.61
N GLN A 150 16.95 -7.81 -3.44
CA GLN A 150 17.24 -6.58 -2.69
C GLN A 150 16.57 -6.57 -1.32
N ILE A 151 17.32 -6.17 -0.29
CA ILE A 151 16.79 -5.90 1.05
C ILE A 151 16.65 -4.40 1.22
N LEU A 152 15.43 -3.95 1.51
CA LEU A 152 15.12 -2.56 1.77
C LEU A 152 14.67 -2.39 3.23
N HIS A 153 14.99 -1.23 3.78
CA HIS A 153 14.59 -0.81 5.11
C HIS A 153 13.85 0.53 5.03
N TRP A 154 12.98 0.78 6.01
CA TRP A 154 12.25 2.05 6.12
C TRP A 154 12.98 3.01 7.03
N ASP A 155 12.86 4.31 6.75
CA ASP A 155 13.16 5.39 7.69
C ASP A 155 11.88 6.19 7.90
N GLU A 156 11.67 6.69 9.11
CA GLU A 156 10.53 7.58 9.37
C GLU A 156 10.62 8.84 8.50
N GLY A 157 9.52 9.21 7.87
CA GLY A 157 9.46 10.36 6.97
C GLY A 157 10.09 10.13 5.59
N LYS A 158 10.52 8.90 5.27
CA LYS A 158 11.12 8.58 3.99
C LYS A 158 10.31 7.59 3.17
N VAL A 159 10.27 7.84 1.87
CA VAL A 159 9.62 6.97 0.89
C VAL A 159 10.62 5.93 0.39
N ILE A 160 10.18 4.68 0.31
CA ILE A 160 10.79 3.67 -0.56
C ILE A 160 9.81 3.30 -1.67
N LEU A 161 10.32 3.12 -2.88
CA LEU A 161 9.55 2.69 -4.06
C LEU A 161 10.09 1.35 -4.57
N PHE A 162 9.18 0.43 -4.89
CA PHE A 162 9.54 -0.89 -5.38
C PHE A 162 8.47 -1.47 -6.30
N ASP A 163 8.89 -2.42 -7.14
CA ASP A 163 8.00 -3.16 -8.02
C ASP A 163 7.51 -4.43 -7.31
N ASP A 164 6.29 -4.39 -6.77
CA ASP A 164 5.69 -5.50 -6.04
C ASP A 164 5.34 -6.70 -6.93
N SER A 165 5.47 -6.60 -8.26
CA SER A 165 5.34 -7.76 -9.15
C SER A 165 6.52 -8.74 -9.04
N TYR A 166 7.65 -8.28 -8.49
CA TYR A 166 8.70 -9.17 -8.01
C TYR A 166 8.26 -9.92 -6.76
N GLU A 167 8.88 -11.08 -6.52
CA GLU A 167 8.62 -11.77 -5.27
C GLU A 167 9.10 -10.89 -4.12
N HIS A 168 8.26 -10.71 -3.12
CA HIS A 168 8.61 -9.95 -1.95
C HIS A 168 8.06 -10.59 -0.68
N GLU A 169 8.75 -10.34 0.42
CA GLU A 169 8.36 -10.77 1.76
C GLU A 169 8.76 -9.69 2.76
N VAL A 170 8.05 -9.64 3.87
CA VAL A 170 8.28 -8.62 4.91
C VAL A 170 8.43 -9.30 6.24
N ARG A 171 9.45 -8.91 7.01
CA ARG A 171 9.68 -9.42 8.34
C ARG A 171 9.80 -8.29 9.34
N ASN A 172 9.07 -8.41 10.44
CA ASN A 172 9.24 -7.57 11.61
C ASN A 172 9.62 -8.48 12.78
N ASP A 173 10.92 -8.73 13.01
CA ASP A 173 11.42 -9.51 14.15
C ASP A 173 11.69 -8.62 15.39
N THR A 174 11.10 -7.43 15.44
CA THR A 174 11.22 -6.49 16.57
C THR A 174 10.04 -6.65 17.52
N ASP A 175 10.17 -6.07 18.72
CA ASP A 175 9.11 -6.00 19.73
C ASP A 175 8.15 -4.81 19.52
N GLU A 176 8.40 -3.99 18.50
CA GLU A 176 7.59 -2.80 18.17
C GLU A 176 6.77 -3.05 16.90
N LEU A 177 5.59 -2.42 16.82
CA LEU A 177 4.83 -2.44 15.58
C LEU A 177 5.53 -1.59 14.52
N ARG A 178 5.32 -1.92 13.25
CA ARG A 178 5.75 -1.11 12.11
C ARG A 178 4.53 -0.57 11.38
N ALA A 179 4.52 0.72 11.07
CA ALA A 179 3.47 1.32 10.26
C ALA A 179 4.05 2.09 9.07
N VAL A 180 3.42 1.93 7.91
CA VAL A 180 3.73 2.71 6.69
C VAL A 180 2.45 3.23 6.07
N LEU A 181 2.54 4.35 5.36
CA LEU A 181 1.53 4.69 4.36
C LEU A 181 1.86 3.92 3.09
N PHE A 182 1.04 2.92 2.78
CA PHE A 182 1.12 2.13 1.57
C PHE A 182 0.39 2.87 0.45
N ILE A 183 1.04 3.02 -0.70
CA ILE A 183 0.46 3.66 -1.87
C ILE A 183 0.79 2.84 -3.12
N ASP A 184 -0.24 2.47 -3.88
CA ASP A 184 -0.05 1.98 -5.25
C ASP A 184 -0.35 3.12 -6.22
N ILE A 185 0.58 3.39 -7.13
CA ILE A 185 0.48 4.39 -8.19
C ILE A 185 0.60 3.73 -9.56
N ASP A 186 -0.01 4.32 -10.58
CA ASP A 186 0.18 3.89 -11.96
C ASP A 186 1.67 3.93 -12.32
N ARG A 187 2.20 2.84 -12.87
CA ARG A 187 3.53 2.83 -13.46
C ARG A 187 3.54 3.81 -14.64
N PRO A 188 4.52 4.72 -14.76
CA PRO A 188 4.68 5.54 -15.96
C PRO A 188 4.94 4.66 -17.18
N MET A 189 4.07 4.79 -18.20
CA MET A 189 4.11 3.99 -19.42
C MET A 189 4.09 4.88 -20.66
N ASP A 190 4.57 4.36 -21.79
CA ASP A 190 4.33 4.99 -23.08
C ASP A 190 2.82 5.02 -23.43
N LYS A 191 2.45 5.62 -24.57
CA LYS A 191 1.04 5.77 -24.96
C LYS A 191 0.31 4.42 -25.12
N VAL A 192 1.00 3.40 -25.61
CA VAL A 192 0.44 2.06 -25.83
C VAL A 192 0.23 1.36 -24.49
N GLY A 193 1.26 1.35 -23.65
CA GLY A 193 1.20 0.79 -22.30
C GLY A 193 0.14 1.48 -21.44
N THR A 194 0.02 2.81 -21.54
CA THR A 194 -1.01 3.59 -20.83
C THR A 194 -2.42 3.17 -21.25
N ALA A 195 -2.68 3.00 -22.55
CA ALA A 195 -3.99 2.58 -23.04
C ALA A 195 -4.37 1.17 -22.55
N VAL A 196 -3.41 0.24 -22.60
CA VAL A 196 -3.60 -1.13 -22.13
C VAL A 196 -3.80 -1.18 -20.61
N ASN A 197 -3.01 -0.45 -19.84
CA ASN A 197 -3.16 -0.38 -18.38
C ASN A 197 -4.50 0.25 -17.98
N LYS A 198 -4.99 1.27 -18.70
CA LYS A 198 -6.33 1.83 -18.45
C LYS A 198 -7.44 0.79 -18.62
N LEU A 199 -7.38 -0.02 -19.67
CA LEU A 199 -8.33 -1.11 -19.88
C LEU A 199 -8.21 -2.17 -18.76
N LEU A 200 -6.98 -2.59 -18.44
CA LEU A 200 -6.71 -3.54 -17.36
C LEU A 200 -7.31 -3.06 -16.03
N PHE A 201 -7.06 -1.81 -15.65
CA PHE A 201 -7.58 -1.25 -14.39
C PHE A 201 -9.10 -1.12 -14.39
N SER A 202 -9.72 -0.79 -15.53
CA SER A 202 -11.18 -0.80 -15.65
C SER A 202 -11.77 -2.18 -15.35
N LEU A 203 -11.15 -3.24 -15.88
CA LEU A 203 -11.54 -4.63 -15.61
C LEU A 203 -11.31 -5.02 -14.15
N ILE A 204 -10.15 -4.69 -13.58
CA ILE A 204 -9.84 -4.96 -12.16
C ILE A 204 -10.86 -4.28 -11.25
N LYS A 205 -11.16 -3.00 -11.50
CA LYS A 205 -12.16 -2.22 -10.75
C LYS A 205 -13.56 -2.83 -10.85
N ALA A 206 -13.93 -3.37 -12.01
CA ALA A 206 -15.21 -4.02 -12.21
C ALA A 206 -15.30 -5.42 -11.55
N SER A 207 -14.18 -6.01 -11.15
CA SER A 207 -14.09 -7.38 -10.62
C SER A 207 -14.37 -7.47 -9.11
N PRO A 208 -14.63 -8.68 -8.58
CA PRO A 208 -14.74 -8.92 -7.14
C PRO A 208 -13.50 -8.51 -6.35
N TYR A 209 -12.33 -8.49 -6.99
CA TYR A 209 -11.07 -8.11 -6.37
C TYR A 209 -11.10 -6.69 -5.77
N VAL A 210 -11.87 -5.77 -6.36
CA VAL A 210 -12.06 -4.40 -5.83
C VAL A 210 -13.41 -4.24 -5.14
N LYS A 211 -14.47 -4.79 -5.75
CA LYS A 211 -15.84 -4.63 -5.22
C LYS A 211 -16.01 -5.27 -3.84
N GLN A 212 -15.36 -6.41 -3.58
CA GLN A 212 -15.50 -7.10 -2.30
C GLN A 212 -14.82 -6.34 -1.16
N PRO A 213 -13.56 -5.86 -1.29
CA PRO A 213 -12.96 -4.95 -0.31
C PRO A 213 -13.81 -3.73 0.04
N LEU A 214 -14.32 -3.02 -0.97
CA LEU A 214 -15.17 -1.85 -0.74
C LEU A 214 -16.45 -2.21 0.00
N LYS A 215 -17.10 -3.31 -0.37
CA LYS A 215 -18.28 -3.82 0.35
C LYS A 215 -17.95 -4.19 1.80
N ASN A 216 -16.80 -4.83 2.03
CA ASN A 216 -16.36 -5.22 3.37
C ASN A 216 -16.06 -4.00 4.24
N LEU A 217 -15.41 -2.95 3.71
CA LEU A 217 -15.21 -1.67 4.40
C LEU A 217 -16.53 -0.99 4.74
N ALA A 218 -17.46 -0.90 3.79
CA ALA A 218 -18.80 -0.35 4.05
C ALA A 218 -19.56 -1.16 5.11
N ASN A 219 -19.37 -2.47 5.18
CA ASN A 219 -19.93 -3.32 6.25
C ASN A 219 -19.25 -3.09 7.59
N TRP A 220 -17.95 -2.86 7.60
CA TRP A 220 -17.18 -2.53 8.79
C TRP A 220 -17.69 -1.25 9.43
N HIS A 221 -17.72 -0.13 8.69
CA HIS A 221 -18.21 1.16 9.20
C HIS A 221 -19.67 1.12 9.68
N ARG A 222 -20.52 0.26 9.09
CA ARG A 222 -21.90 0.08 9.55
C ARG A 222 -22.02 -0.68 10.86
N ARG A 223 -21.05 -1.52 11.21
CA ARG A 223 -21.01 -2.22 12.50
C ARG A 223 -20.53 -1.29 13.61
N ASP A 224 -19.48 -0.52 13.35
CA ASP A 224 -18.92 0.42 14.32
C ASP A 224 -19.96 1.49 14.72
N LYS A 225 -20.77 1.99 13.77
CA LYS A 225 -21.87 2.92 14.06
C LYS A 225 -23.01 2.36 14.91
N LYS A 226 -23.03 1.05 15.19
CA LYS A 226 -24.07 0.37 16.00
C LYS A 226 -23.56 -0.08 17.37
N ALA A 227 -22.26 -0.01 17.61
CA ALA A 227 -21.63 -0.28 18.90
C ALA A 227 -21.64 0.98 19.77
#